data_AF-A0A9D6LIE6-F1
#
_entry.id   AF-A0A9D6LIE6-F1
#
_cell.length_a   1.000
_cell.length_b   1.000
_cell.length_c   1.000
_cell.angle_alpha   90.00
_cell.angle_beta   90.00
_cell.angle_gamma   90.00
#
_symmetry.space_group_name_H-M   'P 1'
#
loop_
_entity.id
_entity.type
_entity.pdbx_description
1 polymer ?
#
loop_
_entity_poly.entity_id
_entity_poly.type
_entity_poly.pdbx_seq_one_letter_code
_entity_poly.pdbx_strand_id
1 'polypeptide(L)'
;MLRLLLLLSIVLSADAWAAKSYLLFSAPGVQSATYDADVAALQAGDEVVFSNGSRFEVKAVLGKGNTARILDVGGGKALRIPLKSGRFDKTMSYMDYVDAFLEGYKTLKEREAPVVETYVDESLPREYVVVEALSVKFTYDDFITGKVKLSEEQATKVQDDFIEFARKTWGFSIVGDQHTEQVVYTADKGWLFLDFDARNKTASSFRHGTIFTKGMDELMAERYAVHAHEMMMVIDKLPTPKKIHVRIMVAIEEERLRRGFKPPFSCIKWLKEKWVGLTGN
;
A
#
# COMPACT_ATOMS: atom_id res chain seq x y z
N MET A 1 13.90 -54.03 10.31
CA MET A 1 12.91 -52.93 10.39
C MET A 1 13.20 -51.94 11.52
N LEU A 2 13.32 -52.36 12.79
CA LEU A 2 13.48 -51.44 13.92
C LEU A 2 14.69 -50.47 13.82
N ARG A 3 15.85 -50.95 13.33
CA ARG A 3 17.04 -50.12 13.11
C ARG A 3 16.87 -49.07 11.98
N LEU A 4 16.07 -49.39 10.96
CA LEU A 4 15.79 -48.48 9.84
C LEU A 4 14.83 -47.36 10.29
N LEU A 5 13.83 -47.71 11.10
CA LEU A 5 12.92 -46.74 11.72
C LEU A 5 13.66 -45.80 12.68
N LEU A 6 14.59 -46.32 13.49
CA LEU A 6 15.37 -45.51 14.43
C LEU A 6 16.27 -44.48 13.70
N LEU A 7 16.93 -44.91 12.61
CA LEU A 7 17.72 -44.03 11.74
C LEU A 7 16.85 -42.98 11.04
N LEU A 8 15.66 -43.37 10.56
CA LEU A 8 14.72 -42.43 9.94
C LEU A 8 14.22 -41.37 10.95
N SER A 9 13.92 -41.77 12.19
CA SER A 9 13.54 -40.81 13.24
C SER A 9 14.68 -39.89 13.67
N ILE A 10 15.93 -40.38 13.71
CA ILE A 10 17.10 -39.54 14.04
C ILE A 10 17.36 -38.51 12.91
N VAL A 11 17.25 -38.92 11.64
CA VAL A 11 17.40 -38.02 10.48
C VAL A 11 16.26 -37.00 10.41
N LEU A 12 15.02 -37.42 10.69
CA LEU A 12 13.86 -36.50 10.73
C LEU A 12 13.88 -35.53 11.93
N SER A 13 14.62 -35.86 13.00
CA SER A 13 14.84 -34.96 14.14
C SER A 13 16.09 -34.08 14.01
N ALA A 14 17.01 -34.41 13.11
CA ALA A 14 18.23 -33.63 12.91
C ALA A 14 17.98 -32.34 12.11
N ASP A 15 16.89 -32.30 11.34
CA ASP A 15 16.40 -31.09 10.67
C ASP A 15 15.42 -30.27 11.53
N ALA A 16 15.35 -30.52 12.84
CA ALA A 16 14.91 -29.50 13.78
C ALA A 16 16.00 -28.42 13.84
N TRP A 17 16.12 -27.63 12.77
CA TRP A 17 16.97 -26.46 12.67
C TRP A 17 16.67 -25.61 13.90
N ALA A 18 17.64 -25.55 14.81
CA ALA A 18 17.48 -24.75 16.02
C ALA A 18 17.13 -23.33 15.61
N ALA A 19 15.98 -22.83 16.09
CA ALA A 19 15.55 -21.46 15.92
C ALA A 19 16.73 -20.53 16.25
N LYS A 20 17.21 -19.80 15.24
CA LYS A 20 18.32 -18.86 15.45
C LYS A 20 17.74 -17.56 16.00
N SER A 21 18.46 -16.97 16.94
CA SER A 21 18.13 -15.64 17.47
C SER A 21 19.11 -14.62 16.89
N TYR A 22 18.59 -13.57 16.28
CA TYR A 22 19.37 -12.54 15.58
C TYR A 22 19.25 -11.21 16.32
N LEU A 23 20.37 -10.70 16.86
CA LEU A 23 20.43 -9.34 17.39
C LEU A 23 20.68 -8.36 16.24
N LEU A 24 19.62 -7.74 15.75
CA LEU A 24 19.73 -6.83 14.61
C LEU A 24 20.29 -5.46 15.00
N PHE A 25 20.04 -4.97 16.21
CA PHE A 25 20.49 -3.66 16.64
C PHE A 25 21.39 -3.77 17.86
N SER A 26 22.64 -3.32 17.74
CA SER A 26 23.61 -3.36 18.84
C SER A 26 23.37 -2.27 19.89
N ALA A 27 22.66 -1.21 19.51
CA ALA A 27 22.21 -0.11 20.36
C ALA A 27 20.98 0.55 19.69
N PRO A 28 20.23 1.42 20.40
CA PRO A 28 19.08 2.11 19.83
C PRO A 28 19.37 2.80 18.49
N GLY A 29 18.71 2.33 17.42
CA GLY A 29 18.88 2.83 16.07
C GLY A 29 20.26 2.57 15.44
N VAL A 30 21.05 1.65 16.01
CA VAL A 30 22.38 1.27 15.50
C VAL A 30 22.36 -0.19 15.07
N GLN A 31 22.34 -0.41 13.76
CA GLN A 31 22.37 -1.73 13.14
C GLN A 31 23.66 -2.49 13.50
N SER A 32 23.54 -3.79 13.74
CA SER A 32 24.68 -4.66 14.04
C SER A 32 25.66 -4.77 12.86
N ALA A 33 26.89 -5.21 13.13
CA ALA A 33 27.89 -5.39 12.08
C ALA A 33 27.42 -6.40 11.01
N THR A 34 26.69 -7.43 11.42
CA THR A 34 26.18 -8.53 10.59
C THR A 34 24.77 -8.30 10.02
N TYR A 35 24.16 -7.13 10.28
CA TYR A 35 22.76 -6.84 9.98
C TYR A 35 22.24 -7.33 8.62
N ASP A 36 22.91 -6.99 7.51
CA ASP A 36 22.44 -7.39 6.17
C ASP A 36 22.42 -8.91 5.99
N ALA A 37 23.46 -9.58 6.48
CA ALA A 37 23.55 -11.04 6.42
C ALA A 37 22.47 -11.68 7.29
N ASP A 38 22.25 -11.13 8.48
CA ASP A 38 21.24 -11.59 9.42
C ASP A 38 19.83 -11.41 8.85
N VAL A 39 19.47 -10.20 8.42
CA VAL A 39 18.18 -9.89 7.78
C VAL A 39 17.97 -10.71 6.51
N ALA A 40 19.02 -10.96 5.71
CA ALA A 40 18.94 -11.82 4.52
C ALA A 40 18.64 -13.29 4.88
N ALA A 41 19.22 -13.79 5.97
CA ALA A 41 19.12 -15.17 6.42
C ALA A 41 17.83 -15.52 7.16
N LEU A 42 17.06 -14.53 7.63
CA LEU A 42 15.81 -14.75 8.38
C LEU A 42 14.83 -15.67 7.64
N GLN A 43 14.39 -16.72 8.33
CA GLN A 43 13.42 -17.70 7.86
C GLN A 43 12.40 -18.03 8.96
N ALA A 44 11.38 -18.82 8.61
CA ALA A 44 10.37 -19.26 9.56
C ALA A 44 11.00 -20.05 10.73
N GLY A 45 10.56 -19.76 11.95
CA GLY A 45 11.07 -20.33 13.19
C GLY A 45 12.18 -19.53 13.85
N ASP A 46 12.82 -18.58 13.15
CA ASP A 46 13.84 -17.71 13.75
C ASP A 46 13.24 -16.67 14.70
N GLU A 47 14.05 -16.14 15.61
CA GLU A 47 13.70 -15.01 16.48
C GLU A 47 14.53 -13.77 16.12
N VAL A 48 13.86 -12.62 16.02
CA VAL A 48 14.49 -11.32 15.84
C VAL A 48 14.48 -10.57 17.17
N VAL A 49 15.63 -10.05 17.58
CA VAL A 49 15.81 -9.29 18.82
C VAL A 49 16.25 -7.86 18.52
N PHE A 50 15.55 -6.90 19.11
CA PHE A 50 15.78 -5.46 18.94
C PHE A 50 16.47 -4.83 20.15
N SER A 51 16.93 -3.57 20.01
CA SER A 51 17.79 -2.93 21.02
C SER A 51 17.10 -2.71 22.37
N ASN A 52 15.77 -2.58 22.38
CA ASN A 52 14.95 -2.40 23.58
C ASN A 52 14.57 -3.74 24.25
N GLY A 53 15.03 -4.87 23.72
CA GLY A 53 14.70 -6.20 24.21
C GLY A 53 13.40 -6.79 23.65
N SER A 54 12.67 -6.08 22.76
CA SER A 54 11.56 -6.65 22.01
C SER A 54 12.01 -7.86 21.19
N ARG A 55 11.17 -8.89 21.13
CA ARG A 55 11.43 -10.15 20.43
C ARG A 55 10.26 -10.53 19.56
N PHE A 56 10.54 -10.99 18.35
CA PHE A 56 9.53 -11.47 17.42
C PHE A 56 9.95 -12.80 16.81
N GLU A 57 9.08 -13.80 16.91
CA GLU A 57 9.25 -15.07 16.20
C GLU A 57 8.76 -14.91 14.75
N VAL A 58 9.59 -15.27 13.79
CA VAL A 58 9.26 -15.21 12.36
C VAL A 58 8.41 -16.43 12.01
N LYS A 59 7.15 -16.20 11.61
CA LYS A 59 6.24 -17.26 11.14
C LYS A 59 6.43 -17.53 9.65
N ALA A 60 6.65 -16.47 8.86
CA ALA A 60 6.94 -16.56 7.44
C ALA A 60 7.64 -15.30 6.92
N VAL A 61 8.31 -15.40 5.79
CA VAL A 61 8.80 -14.24 5.04
C VAL A 61 7.72 -13.84 4.04
N LEU A 62 7.10 -12.67 4.22
CA LEU A 62 6.01 -12.19 3.36
C LEU A 62 6.54 -11.53 2.09
N GLY A 63 7.72 -10.92 2.15
CA GLY A 63 8.35 -10.31 0.99
C GLY A 63 9.49 -9.38 1.34
N LYS A 64 9.99 -8.71 0.31
CA LYS A 64 11.04 -7.70 0.40
C LYS A 64 10.66 -6.55 -0.52
N GLY A 65 10.51 -5.36 0.05
CA GLY A 65 10.40 -4.11 -0.69
C GLY A 65 11.77 -3.47 -0.92
N ASN A 66 11.76 -2.26 -1.47
CA ASN A 66 12.99 -1.48 -1.68
C ASN A 66 13.60 -0.99 -0.36
N THR A 67 12.76 -0.73 0.64
CA THR A 67 13.15 -0.13 1.93
C THR A 67 13.22 -1.13 3.06
N ALA A 68 12.41 -2.21 3.01
CA ALA A 68 12.23 -3.10 4.14
C ALA A 68 12.02 -4.56 3.73
N ARG A 69 12.44 -5.47 4.62
CA ARG A 69 11.98 -6.86 4.64
C ARG A 69 10.71 -6.96 5.46
N ILE A 70 9.74 -7.75 4.97
CA ILE A 70 8.42 -7.91 5.60
C ILE A 70 8.29 -9.36 6.08
N LEU A 71 8.02 -9.52 7.36
CA LEU A 71 7.95 -10.80 8.05
C LEU A 71 6.56 -10.96 8.68
N ASP A 72 5.96 -12.14 8.59
CA ASP A 72 4.81 -12.50 9.42
C ASP A 72 5.33 -12.87 10.81
N VAL A 73 4.74 -12.27 11.85
CA VAL A 73 5.10 -12.52 13.26
C VAL A 73 3.93 -13.11 14.05
N GLY A 74 2.89 -13.57 13.36
CA GLY A 74 1.69 -14.15 13.95
C GLY A 74 0.70 -13.12 14.47
N GLY A 75 -0.46 -13.60 14.93
CA GLY A 75 -1.50 -12.73 15.51
C GLY A 75 -2.10 -11.72 14.53
N GLY A 76 -2.01 -11.96 13.22
CA GLY A 76 -2.44 -11.01 12.19
C GLY A 76 -1.51 -9.81 12.03
N LYS A 77 -0.25 -9.92 12.46
CA LYS A 77 0.74 -8.84 12.41
C LYS A 77 1.90 -9.18 11.48
N ALA A 78 2.42 -8.14 10.83
CA ALA A 78 3.62 -8.18 10.03
C ALA A 78 4.65 -7.18 10.57
N LEU A 79 5.90 -7.59 10.60
CA LEU A 79 7.04 -6.81 11.03
C LEU A 79 7.80 -6.31 9.79
N ARG A 80 7.99 -4.99 9.69
CA ARG A 80 8.81 -4.35 8.67
C ARG A 80 10.15 -3.96 9.27
N ILE A 81 11.22 -4.51 8.72
CA ILE A 81 12.60 -4.27 9.15
C ILE A 81 13.34 -3.56 8.02
N PRO A 82 13.94 -2.37 8.24
CA PRO A 82 14.62 -1.61 7.20
C PRO A 82 15.85 -2.37 6.67
N LEU A 83 16.25 -2.13 5.43
CA LEU A 83 17.50 -2.67 4.88
C LEU A 83 18.70 -1.78 5.29
N LYS A 84 19.92 -2.33 5.47
CA LYS A 84 21.09 -1.57 5.99
C LYS A 84 21.62 -0.53 5.02
N SER A 85 21.76 -0.93 3.76
CA SER A 85 22.57 -0.18 2.78
C SER A 85 21.73 0.55 1.76
N GLY A 86 22.03 1.83 1.58
CA GLY A 86 21.54 2.71 0.54
C GLY A 86 20.89 3.95 1.13
N ARG A 87 20.26 4.75 0.28
CA ARG A 87 19.58 5.96 0.69
C ARG A 87 18.11 5.88 0.29
N PHE A 88 17.24 6.32 1.19
CA PHE A 88 15.80 6.44 0.94
C PHE A 88 15.52 7.52 -0.11
N ASP A 89 16.31 8.60 -0.09
CA ASP A 89 16.42 9.59 -1.16
C ASP A 89 17.80 10.26 -1.14
N LYS A 90 18.01 11.37 -1.85
CA LYS A 90 19.33 12.04 -1.85
C LYS A 90 19.80 12.49 -0.44
N THR A 91 18.88 12.60 0.52
CA THR A 91 19.06 13.24 1.82
C THR A 91 18.78 12.35 3.03
N MET A 92 18.04 11.25 2.88
CA MET A 92 17.57 10.42 4.00
C MET A 92 18.18 9.01 3.97
N SER A 93 18.54 8.49 5.14
CA SER A 93 18.96 7.11 5.31
C SER A 93 17.73 6.17 5.38
N TYR A 94 17.90 4.88 5.11
CA TYR A 94 16.81 3.89 5.28
C TYR A 94 16.35 3.74 6.73
N MET A 95 17.15 4.18 7.71
CA MET A 95 16.73 4.21 9.11
C MET A 95 15.69 5.30 9.36
N ASP A 96 15.77 6.41 8.62
CA ASP A 96 14.81 7.50 8.70
C ASP A 96 13.47 7.14 8.03
N TYR A 97 13.42 6.05 7.24
CA TYR A 97 12.17 5.55 6.66
C TYR A 97 11.18 5.11 7.73
N VAL A 98 11.63 4.46 8.82
CA VAL A 98 10.74 4.02 9.90
C VAL A 98 10.02 5.22 10.51
N ASP A 99 10.77 6.29 10.80
CA ASP A 99 10.22 7.52 11.38
C ASP A 99 9.28 8.22 10.39
N ALA A 100 9.70 8.31 9.12
CA ALA A 100 8.87 8.89 8.06
C ALA A 100 7.59 8.09 7.81
N PHE A 101 7.63 6.77 7.91
CA PHE A 101 6.47 5.89 7.79
C PHE A 101 5.48 6.15 8.92
N LEU A 102 5.96 6.23 10.18
CA LEU A 102 5.12 6.50 11.35
C LEU A 102 4.50 7.91 11.30
N GLU A 103 5.25 8.92 10.87
CA GLU A 103 4.72 10.28 10.64
C GLU A 103 3.69 10.32 9.50
N GLY A 104 3.97 9.61 8.40
CA GLY A 104 3.06 9.43 7.28
C GLY A 104 1.76 8.76 7.72
N TYR A 105 1.85 7.69 8.51
CA TYR A 105 0.71 6.98 9.08
C TYR A 105 -0.20 7.92 9.87
N LYS A 106 0.37 8.69 10.80
CA LYS A 106 -0.38 9.66 11.61
C LYS A 106 -1.14 10.64 10.73
N THR A 107 -0.45 11.25 9.76
CA THR A 107 -1.05 12.22 8.82
C THR A 107 -2.20 11.61 8.02
N LEU A 108 -2.04 10.37 7.55
CA LEU A 108 -3.05 9.66 6.77
C LEU A 108 -4.27 9.29 7.64
N LYS A 109 -4.04 8.79 8.86
CA LYS A 109 -5.11 8.42 9.81
C LYS A 109 -5.91 9.63 10.27
N GLU A 110 -5.26 10.77 10.55
CA GLU A 110 -5.94 12.03 10.91
C GLU A 110 -6.91 12.50 9.81
N ARG A 111 -6.69 12.09 8.56
CA ARG A 111 -7.57 12.40 7.43
C ARG A 111 -8.48 11.26 7.02
N GLU A 112 -8.53 10.20 7.82
CA GLU A 112 -9.34 9.00 7.55
C GLU A 112 -8.99 8.32 6.21
N ALA A 113 -7.74 8.48 5.74
CA ALA A 113 -7.27 7.80 4.54
C ALA A 113 -7.20 6.29 4.78
N PRO A 114 -7.64 5.44 3.84
CA PRO A 114 -7.52 4.00 3.97
C PRO A 114 -6.05 3.57 3.81
N VAL A 115 -5.45 3.15 4.92
CA VAL A 115 -4.06 2.71 5.03
C VAL A 115 -4.00 1.41 5.81
N VAL A 116 -2.93 0.64 5.62
CA VAL A 116 -2.64 -0.51 6.49
C VAL A 116 -2.57 -0.06 7.96
N GLU A 117 -3.23 -0.81 8.84
CA GLU A 117 -3.21 -0.50 10.27
C GLU A 117 -1.78 -0.66 10.79
N THR A 118 -1.31 0.33 11.54
CA THR A 118 0.05 0.36 12.10
C THR A 118 -0.04 0.41 13.61
N TYR A 119 0.59 -0.57 14.27
CA TYR A 119 0.64 -0.69 15.72
C TYR A 119 1.77 0.19 16.24
N VAL A 120 1.50 1.50 16.36
CA VAL A 120 2.49 2.52 16.73
C VAL A 120 3.16 2.20 18.07
N ASP A 121 2.38 1.77 19.07
CA ASP A 121 2.89 1.46 20.42
C ASP A 121 3.77 0.19 20.47
N GLU A 122 3.67 -0.67 19.45
CA GLU A 122 4.50 -1.87 19.33
C GLU A 122 5.72 -1.66 18.43
N SER A 123 5.76 -0.55 17.69
CA SER A 123 6.83 -0.18 16.77
C SER A 123 7.96 0.53 17.50
N LEU A 124 9.18 0.48 16.95
CA LEU A 124 10.34 1.15 17.51
C LEU A 124 10.96 2.08 16.47
N PRO A 125 10.91 3.42 16.67
CA PRO A 125 11.51 4.40 15.79
C PRO A 125 12.91 4.00 15.35
N ARG A 126 13.21 4.24 14.07
CA ARG A 126 14.45 3.85 13.39
C ARG A 126 14.77 2.36 13.32
N GLU A 127 14.10 1.46 14.02
CA GLU A 127 14.44 0.04 14.02
C GLU A 127 13.44 -0.83 13.28
N TYR A 128 12.13 -0.67 13.55
CA TYR A 128 11.10 -1.48 12.91
C TYR A 128 9.71 -0.88 13.03
N VAL A 129 8.81 -1.30 12.14
CA VAL A 129 7.39 -0.99 12.20
C VAL A 129 6.58 -2.28 12.29
N VAL A 130 5.62 -2.33 13.21
CA VAL A 130 4.62 -3.40 13.28
C VAL A 130 3.34 -2.93 12.59
N VAL A 131 2.92 -3.66 11.57
CA VAL A 131 1.70 -3.40 10.80
C VAL A 131 0.80 -4.61 10.81
N GLU A 132 -0.43 -4.44 10.36
CA GLU A 132 -1.33 -5.57 10.11
C GLU A 132 -0.84 -6.44 8.93
N ALA A 133 -0.92 -7.76 9.10
CA ALA A 133 -0.73 -8.72 8.03
C ALA A 133 -2.02 -8.82 7.20
N LEU A 134 -1.93 -8.48 5.91
CA LEU A 134 -3.10 -8.41 5.02
C LEU A 134 -3.13 -9.56 4.02
N SER A 135 -4.34 -10.09 3.75
CA SER A 135 -4.59 -11.01 2.64
C SER A 135 -4.88 -10.22 1.37
N VAL A 136 -3.81 -9.70 0.74
CA VAL A 136 -3.91 -8.95 -0.52
C VAL A 136 -4.46 -9.85 -1.61
N LYS A 137 -5.52 -9.39 -2.30
CA LYS A 137 -6.10 -10.11 -3.44
C LYS A 137 -5.43 -9.71 -4.75
N PHE A 138 -5.19 -8.42 -4.92
CA PHE A 138 -4.54 -7.84 -6.09
C PHE A 138 -4.14 -6.38 -5.84
N THR A 139 -3.25 -5.86 -6.67
CA THR A 139 -2.84 -4.46 -6.68
C THR A 139 -3.73 -3.61 -7.60
N TYR A 140 -3.61 -2.30 -7.52
CA TYR A 140 -4.28 -1.40 -8.46
C TYR A 140 -3.78 -1.62 -9.89
N ASP A 141 -2.47 -1.89 -10.09
CA ASP A 141 -1.93 -2.26 -11.40
C ASP A 141 -2.65 -3.48 -11.99
N ASP A 142 -2.81 -4.54 -11.19
CA ASP A 142 -3.48 -5.76 -11.64
C ASP A 142 -4.93 -5.50 -12.07
N PHE A 143 -5.62 -4.62 -11.34
CA PHE A 143 -7.00 -4.24 -11.63
C PHE A 143 -7.11 -3.45 -12.94
N ILE A 144 -6.29 -2.42 -13.15
CA ILE A 144 -6.36 -1.58 -14.35
C ILE A 144 -5.80 -2.25 -15.61
N THR A 145 -4.87 -3.19 -15.43
CA THR A 145 -4.31 -3.98 -16.54
C THR A 145 -5.18 -5.18 -16.91
N GLY A 146 -6.21 -5.49 -16.11
CA GLY A 146 -7.13 -6.60 -16.35
C GLY A 146 -6.52 -7.97 -16.07
N LYS A 147 -5.42 -8.04 -15.29
CA LYS A 147 -4.82 -9.31 -14.85
C LYS A 147 -5.75 -10.07 -13.91
N VAL A 148 -6.61 -9.36 -13.18
CA VAL A 148 -7.60 -9.93 -12.26
C VAL A 148 -8.88 -10.31 -13.02
N LYS A 149 -9.34 -11.55 -12.86
CA LYS A 149 -10.65 -11.99 -13.34
C LYS A 149 -11.66 -11.88 -12.21
N LEU A 150 -12.63 -10.99 -12.38
CA LEU A 150 -13.72 -10.76 -11.43
C LEU A 150 -15.05 -11.13 -12.10
N SER A 151 -15.98 -11.70 -11.33
CA SER A 151 -17.39 -11.74 -11.73
C SER A 151 -17.97 -10.32 -11.80
N GLU A 152 -19.12 -10.16 -12.46
CA GLU A 152 -19.79 -8.85 -12.58
C GLU A 152 -20.12 -8.23 -11.23
N GLU A 153 -20.61 -9.03 -10.28
CA GLU A 153 -20.90 -8.60 -8.91
C GLU A 153 -19.62 -8.14 -8.18
N GLN A 154 -18.55 -8.94 -8.26
CA GLN A 154 -17.27 -8.59 -7.66
C GLN A 154 -16.67 -7.33 -8.30
N ALA A 155 -16.75 -7.21 -9.62
CA ALA A 155 -16.26 -6.03 -10.33
C ALA A 155 -17.01 -4.77 -9.89
N THR A 156 -18.32 -4.85 -9.74
CA THR A 156 -19.15 -3.73 -9.24
C THR A 156 -18.73 -3.35 -7.83
N LYS A 157 -18.61 -4.32 -6.91
CA LYS A 157 -18.16 -4.06 -5.54
C LYS A 157 -16.77 -3.41 -5.49
N VAL A 158 -15.80 -3.97 -6.22
CA VAL A 158 -14.41 -3.46 -6.26
C VAL A 158 -14.35 -2.03 -6.78
N GLN A 159 -15.18 -1.70 -7.78
CA GLN A 159 -15.30 -0.34 -8.31
C GLN A 159 -15.91 0.63 -7.30
N ASP A 160 -16.96 0.21 -6.60
CA ASP A 160 -17.61 1.03 -5.59
C ASP A 160 -16.67 1.29 -4.40
N ASP A 161 -15.95 0.26 -3.94
CA ASP A 161 -14.89 0.39 -2.95
C ASP A 161 -13.78 1.34 -3.43
N PHE A 162 -13.45 1.36 -4.73
CA PHE A 162 -12.43 2.24 -5.29
C PHE A 162 -12.88 3.70 -5.33
N ILE A 163 -14.15 3.94 -5.66
CA ILE A 163 -14.75 5.27 -5.60
C ILE A 163 -14.70 5.80 -4.16
N GLU A 164 -15.02 4.94 -3.18
CA GLU A 164 -14.93 5.30 -1.77
C GLU A 164 -13.51 5.61 -1.31
N PHE A 165 -12.55 4.79 -1.74
CA PHE A 165 -11.13 5.02 -1.51
C PHE A 165 -10.68 6.36 -2.08
N ALA A 166 -11.08 6.68 -3.32
CA ALA A 166 -10.74 7.95 -3.94
C ALA A 166 -11.37 9.15 -3.22
N ARG A 167 -12.61 8.98 -2.74
CA ARG A 167 -13.31 9.95 -1.90
C ARG A 167 -12.64 10.17 -0.54
N LYS A 168 -11.96 9.18 0.04
CA LYS A 168 -11.24 9.38 1.31
C LYS A 168 -9.84 9.98 1.13
N THR A 169 -9.28 9.87 -0.07
CA THR A 169 -7.86 10.21 -0.32
C THR A 169 -7.68 11.45 -1.21
N TRP A 170 -8.75 12.08 -1.69
CA TRP A 170 -8.67 13.27 -2.57
C TRP A 170 -7.89 14.45 -1.99
N GLY A 171 -7.82 14.55 -0.65
CA GLY A 171 -7.10 15.62 0.05
C GLY A 171 -5.59 15.54 -0.11
N PHE A 172 -5.08 14.48 -0.73
CA PHE A 172 -3.67 14.26 -1.02
C PHE A 172 -3.41 14.41 -2.52
N SER A 173 -2.42 15.23 -2.87
CA SER A 173 -1.87 15.30 -4.23
C SER A 173 -0.73 14.30 -4.43
N ILE A 174 -0.06 13.92 -3.34
CA ILE A 174 1.00 12.90 -3.27
C ILE A 174 0.88 12.18 -1.93
N VAL A 175 1.06 10.86 -1.90
CA VAL A 175 1.13 10.06 -0.67
C VAL A 175 2.47 9.31 -0.63
N GLY A 176 3.53 9.89 -0.07
CA GLY A 176 4.88 9.31 -0.17
C GLY A 176 5.37 9.17 -1.62
N ASP A 177 6.04 8.07 -1.95
CA ASP A 177 6.51 7.74 -3.31
C ASP A 177 5.58 6.72 -3.97
N GLN A 178 4.38 7.15 -4.36
CA GLN A 178 3.33 6.22 -4.81
C GLN A 178 3.62 5.55 -6.13
N HIS A 179 3.54 4.22 -6.08
CA HIS A 179 3.48 3.32 -7.22
C HIS A 179 2.14 2.59 -7.21
N THR A 180 1.64 2.21 -8.38
CA THR A 180 0.36 1.49 -8.52
C THR A 180 0.34 0.15 -7.76
N GLU A 181 1.51 -0.45 -7.50
CA GLU A 181 1.66 -1.67 -6.71
C GLU A 181 1.43 -1.48 -5.20
N GLN A 182 1.54 -0.25 -4.69
CA GLN A 182 1.38 0.08 -3.26
C GLN A 182 -0.08 0.35 -2.87
N VAL A 183 -0.98 0.41 -3.85
CA VAL A 183 -2.44 0.49 -3.66
C VAL A 183 -2.99 -0.91 -3.86
N VAL A 184 -3.58 -1.50 -2.82
CA VAL A 184 -4.01 -2.90 -2.86
C VAL A 184 -5.47 -3.05 -2.49
N TYR A 185 -6.09 -4.10 -3.01
CA TYR A 185 -7.43 -4.51 -2.64
C TYR A 185 -7.38 -5.72 -1.69
N THR A 186 -8.15 -5.62 -0.62
CA THR A 186 -8.44 -6.72 0.32
C THR A 186 -9.94 -6.98 0.33
N ALA A 187 -10.34 -8.23 0.52
CA ALA A 187 -11.74 -8.61 0.47
C ALA A 187 -12.56 -8.00 1.63
N ASP A 188 -11.91 -7.80 2.78
CA ASP A 188 -12.49 -7.35 4.04
C ASP A 188 -12.47 -5.83 4.20
N LYS A 189 -11.42 -5.13 3.73
CA LYS A 189 -11.28 -3.68 3.91
C LYS A 189 -11.43 -2.85 2.63
N GLY A 190 -11.46 -3.50 1.47
CA GLY A 190 -11.45 -2.82 0.18
C GLY A 190 -10.06 -2.30 -0.16
N TRP A 191 -10.00 -1.12 -0.78
CA TRP A 191 -8.75 -0.49 -1.23
C TRP A 191 -8.03 0.24 -0.10
N LEU A 192 -6.71 0.12 -0.05
CA LEU A 192 -5.86 0.77 0.95
C LEU A 192 -4.42 0.98 0.45
N PHE A 193 -3.72 1.93 1.06
CA PHE A 193 -2.27 2.09 0.86
C PHE A 193 -1.47 1.16 1.78
N LEU A 194 -0.52 0.42 1.20
CA LEU A 194 0.43 -0.40 1.95
C LEU A 194 1.70 0.34 2.33
N ASP A 195 2.15 1.26 1.49
CA ASP A 195 3.46 1.91 1.65
C ASP A 195 3.31 3.41 1.41
N PHE A 196 3.84 4.18 2.36
CA PHE A 196 3.71 5.62 2.45
C PHE A 196 4.80 6.16 3.37
N ASP A 197 5.05 7.46 3.30
CA ASP A 197 6.05 8.14 4.13
C ASP A 197 5.60 9.58 4.43
N ALA A 198 6.44 10.34 5.14
CA ALA A 198 6.13 11.72 5.57
C ALA A 198 5.99 12.73 4.40
N ARG A 199 6.39 12.38 3.17
CA ARG A 199 6.35 13.27 1.99
C ARG A 199 4.94 13.42 1.39
N ASN A 200 3.90 13.10 2.16
CA ASN A 200 2.50 13.32 1.80
C ASN A 200 2.26 14.81 1.51
N LYS A 201 1.83 15.14 0.29
CA LYS A 201 1.46 16.52 -0.08
C LYS A 201 -0.04 16.67 -0.05
N THR A 202 -0.51 17.69 0.68
CA THR A 202 -1.92 18.06 0.66
C THR A 202 -2.26 18.71 -0.69
N ALA A 203 -3.37 18.31 -1.28
CA ALA A 203 -3.96 19.02 -2.40
C ALA A 203 -4.53 20.36 -1.89
N SER A 204 -3.73 21.43 -1.98
CA SER A 204 -4.10 22.76 -1.46
C SER A 204 -5.09 23.51 -2.36
N SER A 205 -5.29 23.06 -3.60
CA SER A 205 -6.27 23.67 -4.50
C SER A 205 -6.75 22.70 -5.58
N PHE A 206 -7.90 23.06 -6.18
CA PHE A 206 -8.54 22.37 -7.31
C PHE A 206 -7.58 22.08 -8.48
N ARG A 207 -6.52 22.88 -8.66
CA ARG A 207 -5.59 22.77 -9.79
C ARG A 207 -4.46 21.76 -9.60
N HIS A 208 -4.20 21.29 -8.38
CA HIS A 208 -2.99 20.51 -8.09
C HIS A 208 -3.09 19.01 -8.41
N GLY A 209 -4.20 18.57 -9.01
CA GLY A 209 -4.47 17.14 -9.24
C GLY A 209 -4.66 16.38 -7.92
N THR A 210 -5.42 15.29 -7.98
CA THR A 210 -5.39 14.26 -6.94
C THR A 210 -4.41 13.17 -7.37
N ILE A 211 -4.06 12.27 -6.46
CA ILE A 211 -3.30 11.06 -6.80
C ILE A 211 -3.91 10.27 -7.98
N PHE A 212 -5.24 10.35 -8.16
CA PHE A 212 -5.93 9.66 -9.25
C PHE A 212 -5.89 10.42 -10.57
N THR A 213 -5.99 11.76 -10.55
CA THR A 213 -5.98 12.51 -11.81
C THR A 213 -4.60 12.44 -12.45
N LYS A 214 -3.52 12.55 -11.68
CA LYS A 214 -2.16 12.52 -12.25
C LYS A 214 -1.79 11.14 -12.81
N GLY A 215 -2.04 10.08 -12.04
CA GLY A 215 -1.76 8.71 -12.49
C GLY A 215 -2.66 8.26 -13.64
N MET A 216 -3.95 8.66 -13.64
CA MET A 216 -4.82 8.39 -14.77
C MET A 216 -4.46 9.20 -16.00
N ASP A 217 -4.09 10.47 -15.88
CA ASP A 217 -3.70 11.27 -17.03
C ASP A 217 -2.43 10.69 -17.70
N GLU A 218 -1.48 10.18 -16.92
CA GLU A 218 -0.28 9.50 -17.43
C GLU A 218 -0.62 8.14 -18.09
N LEU A 219 -1.39 7.28 -17.42
CA LEU A 219 -1.87 6.00 -17.97
C LEU A 219 -2.73 6.18 -19.24
N MET A 220 -3.56 7.22 -19.27
CA MET A 220 -4.40 7.57 -20.41
C MET A 220 -3.56 8.24 -21.50
N ALA A 221 -2.55 9.06 -21.18
CA ALA A 221 -1.65 9.61 -22.18
C ALA A 221 -0.86 8.51 -22.89
N GLU A 222 -0.33 7.53 -22.15
CA GLU A 222 0.47 6.43 -22.70
C GLU A 222 -0.37 5.45 -23.53
N ARG A 223 -1.59 5.11 -23.09
CA ARG A 223 -2.50 4.22 -23.85
C ARG A 223 -3.21 4.91 -25.01
N TYR A 224 -3.50 6.21 -24.94
CA TYR A 224 -4.33 6.91 -25.92
C TYR A 224 -3.56 7.81 -26.89
N ALA A 225 -2.24 8.02 -26.71
CA ALA A 225 -1.38 8.59 -27.76
C ALA A 225 -1.48 7.82 -29.09
N VAL A 226 -1.91 6.55 -29.05
CA VAL A 226 -2.10 5.72 -30.24
C VAL A 226 -3.43 6.01 -30.97
N HIS A 227 -4.47 6.56 -30.33
CA HIS A 227 -5.84 6.68 -30.90
C HIS A 227 -6.55 8.04 -30.65
N ALA A 228 -5.79 9.10 -30.35
CA ALA A 228 -6.34 10.39 -29.91
C ALA A 228 -7.21 11.15 -30.94
N HIS A 229 -7.30 10.72 -32.21
CA HIS A 229 -8.04 11.48 -33.24
C HIS A 229 -9.54 11.16 -33.35
N GLU A 230 -10.05 10.07 -32.74
CA GLU A 230 -11.45 9.64 -32.92
C GLU A 230 -12.36 9.79 -31.68
N MET A 231 -11.86 10.19 -30.52
CA MET A 231 -12.60 10.07 -29.24
C MET A 231 -13.46 11.29 -28.83
N MET A 232 -14.00 12.06 -29.77
CA MET A 232 -14.96 13.14 -29.45
C MET A 232 -16.44 12.80 -29.67
N MET A 233 -16.79 11.61 -30.15
CA MET A 233 -18.20 11.23 -30.32
C MET A 233 -18.49 9.84 -29.74
N VAL A 234 -19.60 9.76 -29.00
CA VAL A 234 -20.22 8.57 -28.39
C VAL A 234 -19.66 8.15 -27.01
N ILE A 235 -20.26 8.70 -25.96
CA ILE A 235 -19.97 8.40 -24.54
C ILE A 235 -20.62 7.07 -24.08
N ASP A 236 -21.61 6.55 -24.80
CA ASP A 236 -22.33 5.32 -24.43
C ASP A 236 -21.58 4.00 -24.72
N LYS A 237 -20.50 4.06 -25.50
CA LYS A 237 -19.66 2.89 -25.83
C LYS A 237 -18.28 2.94 -25.17
N LEU A 238 -18.10 3.81 -24.18
CA LEU A 238 -16.79 3.98 -23.57
C LEU A 238 -16.42 2.73 -22.76
N PRO A 239 -15.17 2.25 -22.85
CA PRO A 239 -14.70 1.18 -22.00
C PRO A 239 -14.90 1.59 -20.53
N THR A 240 -15.17 0.59 -19.69
CA THR A 240 -15.42 0.67 -18.24
C THR A 240 -14.58 1.73 -17.48
N PRO A 241 -13.30 2.00 -17.80
CA PRO A 241 -12.48 3.01 -17.12
C PRO A 241 -13.04 4.44 -17.14
N LYS A 242 -13.70 4.88 -18.22
CA LYS A 242 -14.20 6.28 -18.28
C LYS A 242 -15.44 6.51 -17.43
N LYS A 243 -16.35 5.53 -17.32
CA LYS A 243 -17.52 5.61 -16.44
C LYS A 243 -17.08 5.66 -14.98
N ILE A 244 -16.13 4.81 -14.59
CA ILE A 244 -15.54 4.83 -13.25
C ILE A 244 -14.88 6.18 -12.94
N HIS A 245 -14.12 6.73 -13.89
CA HIS A 245 -13.48 8.04 -13.71
C HIS A 245 -14.48 9.15 -13.36
N VAL A 246 -15.59 9.24 -14.12
CA VAL A 246 -16.62 10.26 -13.84
C VAL A 246 -17.24 10.05 -12.45
N ARG A 247 -17.53 8.79 -12.06
CA ARG A 247 -18.03 8.48 -10.72
C ARG A 247 -17.05 8.88 -9.62
N ILE A 248 -15.76 8.63 -9.81
CA ILE A 248 -14.70 9.08 -8.89
C ILE A 248 -14.71 10.61 -8.77
N MET A 249 -14.71 11.33 -9.89
CA MET A 249 -14.68 12.79 -9.89
C MET A 249 -15.91 13.39 -9.20
N VAL A 250 -17.10 12.82 -9.42
CA VAL A 250 -18.32 13.23 -8.73
C VAL A 250 -18.21 12.99 -7.23
N ALA A 251 -17.81 11.78 -6.80
CA ALA A 251 -17.68 11.45 -5.38
C ALA A 251 -16.66 12.35 -4.65
N ILE A 252 -15.56 12.69 -5.31
CA ILE A 252 -14.55 13.62 -4.79
C ILE A 252 -15.14 15.03 -4.61
N GLU A 253 -15.88 15.54 -5.59
CA GLU A 253 -16.48 16.87 -5.49
C GLU A 253 -17.60 16.96 -4.46
N GLU A 254 -18.41 15.91 -4.31
CA GLU A 254 -19.41 15.83 -3.25
C GLU A 254 -18.76 15.90 -1.86
N GLU A 255 -17.66 15.18 -1.67
CA GLU A 255 -16.91 15.21 -0.41
C GLU A 255 -16.24 16.57 -0.16
N ARG A 256 -15.70 17.22 -1.20
CA ARG A 256 -15.18 18.59 -1.11
C ARG A 256 -16.25 19.56 -0.64
N LEU A 257 -17.42 19.52 -1.26
CA LEU A 257 -18.57 20.35 -0.88
C LEU A 257 -18.98 20.09 0.57
N ARG A 258 -19.04 18.82 0.99
CA ARG A 258 -19.34 18.43 2.38
C ARG A 258 -18.35 19.02 3.38
N ARG A 259 -17.06 19.12 3.01
CA ARG A 259 -16.00 19.74 3.83
C ARG A 259 -15.89 21.27 3.67
N GLY A 260 -16.85 21.92 3.00
CA GLY A 260 -16.93 23.37 2.88
C GLY A 260 -16.04 23.99 1.79
N PHE A 261 -15.48 23.19 0.89
CA PHE A 261 -14.73 23.71 -0.26
C PHE A 261 -15.71 24.32 -1.27
N LYS A 262 -15.37 25.50 -1.79
CA LYS A 262 -16.15 26.16 -2.85
C LYS A 262 -15.52 25.83 -4.20
N PRO A 263 -16.10 24.91 -4.99
CA PRO A 263 -15.57 24.63 -6.32
C PRO A 263 -15.80 25.84 -7.24
N PRO A 264 -14.97 26.01 -8.28
CA PRO A 264 -15.27 26.96 -9.34
C PRO A 264 -16.63 26.60 -9.96
N PHE A 265 -17.50 27.62 -10.15
CA PHE A 265 -18.88 27.46 -10.65
C PHE A 265 -19.00 26.60 -11.92
N SER A 266 -17.98 26.64 -12.79
CA SER A 266 -17.90 25.84 -14.02
C SER A 266 -17.82 24.33 -13.78
N CYS A 267 -17.26 23.89 -12.66
CA CYS A 267 -17.07 22.46 -12.35
C CYS A 267 -18.38 21.77 -11.94
N ILE A 268 -19.19 22.41 -11.08
CA ILE A 268 -20.49 21.86 -10.66
C ILE A 268 -21.43 21.70 -11.85
N LYS A 269 -21.50 22.73 -12.71
CA LYS A 269 -22.36 22.70 -13.90
C LYS A 269 -21.95 21.56 -14.85
N TRP A 270 -20.65 21.44 -15.11
CA TRP A 270 -20.10 20.38 -15.95
C TRP A 270 -20.38 18.97 -15.39
N LEU A 271 -20.18 18.76 -14.08
CA LEU A 271 -20.45 17.46 -13.45
C LEU A 271 -21.92 17.08 -13.51
N LYS A 272 -22.83 18.03 -13.27
CA LYS A 272 -24.28 17.79 -13.36
C LYS A 272 -24.70 17.45 -14.79
N GLU A 273 -24.21 18.19 -15.79
CA GLU A 273 -24.48 17.92 -17.20
C GLU A 273 -23.95 16.56 -17.65
N LYS A 274 -22.74 16.18 -17.21
CA LYS A 274 -22.16 14.87 -17.52
C LYS A 274 -22.86 13.71 -16.79
N TRP A 275 -23.25 13.89 -15.55
CA TRP A 275 -23.95 12.87 -14.76
C TRP A 275 -25.35 12.57 -15.32
N VAL A 276 -26.11 13.60 -15.67
CA VAL A 276 -27.43 13.46 -16.30
C VAL A 276 -27.30 12.71 -17.63
N GLY A 277 -26.31 13.06 -18.46
CA GLY A 277 -26.06 12.36 -19.72
C GLY A 277 -25.60 10.90 -19.59
N LEU A 278 -25.06 10.49 -18.43
CA LEU A 278 -24.58 9.12 -18.19
C LEU A 278 -25.62 8.20 -17.53
N THR A 279 -26.62 8.78 -16.87
CA THR A 279 -27.65 8.03 -16.13
C THR A 279 -28.92 7.80 -16.93
N GLY A 280 -29.04 8.40 -18.12
CA GLY A 280 -30.10 8.07 -19.09
C GLY A 280 -31.53 8.42 -18.65
N ASN A 281 -31.68 9.31 -17.67
CA ASN A 281 -32.97 9.91 -17.30
C ASN A 281 -33.28 11.14 -18.16
#